data_AF-A0A0S7CUB7-F1
#
_entry.id   AF-A0A0S7CUB7-F1
#
_cell.length_a   1.000
_cell.length_b   1.000
_cell.length_c   1.000
_cell.angle_alpha   90.00
_cell.angle_beta   90.00
_cell.angle_gamma   90.00
#
_symmetry.space_group_name_H-M   'P 1'
#
loop_
_entity.id
_entity.type
_entity.pdbx_description
1 polymer ?
#
loop_
_entity_poly.entity_id
_entity_poly.type
_entity_poly.pdbx_seq_one_letter_code
_entity_poly.pdbx_strand_id
1 'polypeptide(L)'
;MVTYIVRRLVTAAFILLGASFLVYLLTALSGDPLEELRTSSAPNRQALMDARINLLDLDTPAPLRYFKWLGGAAQCLVPFGNACNLGKNIAGQPITEALGFALVQTLTLVTGATILAILIGISLGIVTALRQYSALDYGVTFMAFLFFSLPIFWVAVLLKEFGAIGFNDFLRNPEIPPVVALGIGAVLGIVGAVVVGGAVRRRLIVGGSVFAAVSLILFYFSLTQWFRNPGLGPVIIAIMGVGIAFGITILVSGLKNRKALQSSLIVVGIGVVAYFAVQPLLNDATGLMIFLLAIATILVGVAVGYFMGGYDRGQSMRAAGLTAFLVGFLVVVDKFMQAWPSYFNNSRVRGRPIATIGAGTPNIQGDFWIMSTDTLTHLVLPTIASSLCRWPATPGSHARRCSKS
;
A
#
# COMPACT_ATOMS: atom_id res chain seq x y z
N MET A 1 -8.57 8.00 37.48
CA MET A 1 -8.04 8.00 36.10
C MET A 1 -6.79 8.88 35.96
N VAL A 2 -6.81 10.16 36.39
CA VAL A 2 -5.64 11.06 36.30
C VAL A 2 -4.40 10.53 37.04
N THR A 3 -4.54 10.08 38.30
CA THR A 3 -3.43 9.50 39.08
C THR A 3 -2.80 8.27 38.40
N TYR A 4 -3.62 7.45 37.74
CA TYR A 4 -3.14 6.30 36.98
C TYR A 4 -2.35 6.72 35.73
N ILE A 5 -2.86 7.70 34.98
CA ILE A 5 -2.19 8.25 33.80
C ILE A 5 -0.84 8.88 34.19
N VAL A 6 -0.83 9.72 35.23
CA VAL A 6 0.39 10.39 35.72
C VAL A 6 1.42 9.35 36.19
N ARG A 7 1.02 8.35 36.99
CA ARG A 7 1.93 7.28 37.43
C ARG A 7 2.54 6.55 36.23
N ARG A 8 1.74 6.24 35.21
CA ARG A 8 2.21 5.56 34.00
C ARG A 8 3.14 6.42 33.15
N LEU A 9 2.85 7.71 33.01
CA LEU A 9 3.72 8.66 32.29
C LEU A 9 5.06 8.84 32.99
N VAL A 10 5.07 8.95 34.32
CA VAL A 10 6.30 9.03 35.11
C VAL A 10 7.13 7.76 34.95
N THR A 11 6.51 6.58 35.11
CA THR A 11 7.21 5.30 34.88
C THR A 11 7.75 5.19 33.45
N ALA A 12 6.96 5.59 32.45
CA ALA A 12 7.41 5.59 31.05
C ALA A 12 8.58 6.55 30.82
N ALA A 13 8.57 7.73 31.42
CA ALA A 13 9.67 8.70 31.32
C ALA A 13 10.97 8.15 31.94
N PHE A 14 10.90 7.54 33.12
CA PHE A 14 12.09 6.90 33.74
C PHE A 14 12.61 5.74 32.92
N ILE A 15 11.73 4.89 32.38
CA ILE A 15 12.12 3.79 31.49
C ILE A 15 12.78 4.34 30.23
N LEU A 16 12.22 5.38 29.62
CA LEU A 16 12.76 6.01 28.42
C LEU A 16 14.16 6.60 28.68
N LEU A 17 14.34 7.32 29.79
CA LEU A 17 15.64 7.89 30.17
C LEU A 17 16.69 6.80 30.45
N GLY A 18 16.32 5.76 31.19
CA GLY A 18 17.22 4.64 31.47
C GLY A 18 17.60 3.87 30.21
N ALA A 19 16.61 3.54 29.36
CA ALA A 19 16.84 2.81 28.12
C ALA A 19 17.66 3.64 27.13
N SER A 20 17.34 4.93 26.93
CA SER A 20 18.10 5.80 26.03
C SER A 20 19.54 6.01 26.50
N PHE A 21 19.77 6.18 27.81
CA PHE A 21 21.12 6.25 28.37
C PHE A 21 21.92 4.98 28.10
N LEU A 22 21.35 3.81 28.37
CA LEU A 22 22.01 2.52 28.13
C LEU A 22 22.29 2.32 26.63
N VAL A 23 21.32 2.55 25.76
CA VAL A 23 21.49 2.42 24.30
C VAL A 23 22.57 3.39 23.80
N TYR A 24 22.56 4.64 24.28
CA TYR A 24 23.57 5.63 23.92
C TYR A 24 24.97 5.17 24.32
N LEU A 25 25.15 4.73 25.56
CA LEU A 25 26.45 4.28 26.06
C LEU A 25 26.93 3.02 25.34
N LEU A 26 26.05 2.05 25.13
CA LEU A 26 26.36 0.83 24.37
C LEU A 26 26.79 1.17 22.95
N THR A 27 26.08 2.08 22.26
CA THR A 27 26.43 2.52 20.91
C THR A 27 27.76 3.27 20.87
N ALA A 28 28.03 4.12 21.87
CA ALA A 28 29.28 4.85 21.99
C ALA A 28 30.49 3.94 22.30
N LEU A 29 30.26 2.77 22.91
CA LEU A 29 31.29 1.79 23.24
C LEU A 29 31.48 0.73 22.14
N SER A 30 30.42 0.37 21.42
CA SER A 30 30.45 -0.73 20.44
C SER A 30 30.89 -0.31 19.03
N GLY A 31 30.75 0.98 18.67
CA GLY A 31 31.04 1.47 17.33
C GLY A 31 32.12 2.56 17.31
N ASP A 32 33.04 2.46 16.35
CA ASP A 32 34.00 3.52 16.05
C ASP A 32 33.49 4.41 14.90
N PRO A 33 33.01 5.64 15.18
CA PRO A 33 32.48 6.54 14.15
C PRO A 33 33.55 7.06 13.16
N LEU A 34 34.83 6.75 13.40
CA LEU A 34 35.96 7.14 12.56
C LEU A 34 36.54 5.96 11.77
N GLU A 35 36.02 4.74 11.90
CA GLU A 35 36.61 3.52 11.32
C GLU A 35 36.79 3.62 9.79
N GLU A 36 35.75 4.08 9.09
CA GLU A 36 35.77 4.31 7.63
C GLU A 36 36.85 5.34 7.24
N LEU A 37 37.03 6.38 8.04
CA LEU A 37 38.06 7.40 7.78
C LEU A 37 39.45 6.85 8.10
N ARG A 38 39.63 6.08 9.18
CA ARG A 38 40.91 5.47 9.56
C ARG A 38 41.45 4.52 8.50
N THR A 39 40.56 3.81 7.82
CA THR A 39 40.89 2.88 6.73
C THR A 39 40.97 3.54 5.35
N SER A 40 40.60 4.82 5.23
CA SER A 40 40.65 5.57 3.97
C SER A 40 42.08 5.91 3.55
N SER A 41 42.38 5.78 2.25
CA SER A 41 43.65 6.21 1.64
C SER A 41 43.65 7.68 1.21
N ALA A 42 42.59 8.44 1.49
CA ALA A 42 42.45 9.81 1.05
C ALA A 42 43.50 10.73 1.72
N PRO A 43 44.17 11.63 0.96
CA PRO A 43 45.21 12.52 1.51
C PRO A 43 44.66 13.52 2.54
N ASN A 44 43.36 13.81 2.49
CA ASN A 44 42.65 14.68 3.45
C ASN A 44 42.00 13.91 4.62
N ARG A 45 42.29 12.61 4.79
CA ARG A 45 41.74 11.76 5.87
C ARG A 45 41.79 12.43 7.24
N GLN A 46 42.93 13.01 7.61
CA GLN A 46 43.12 13.60 8.94
C GLN A 46 42.14 14.76 9.19
N ALA A 47 42.04 15.68 8.23
CA ALA A 47 41.09 16.79 8.30
C ALA A 47 39.63 16.32 8.38
N LEU A 48 39.27 15.24 7.67
CA LEU A 48 37.93 14.65 7.76
C LEU A 48 37.65 14.02 9.12
N MET A 49 38.65 13.39 9.75
CA MET A 49 38.52 12.84 11.10
C MET A 49 38.33 13.95 12.12
N ASP A 50 39.15 14.99 12.07
CA ASP A 50 39.04 16.14 13.00
C ASP A 50 37.69 16.85 12.84
N ALA A 51 37.20 17.00 11.60
CA ALA A 51 35.87 17.53 11.35
C ALA A 51 34.76 16.65 11.96
N ARG A 52 34.89 15.32 11.89
CA ARG A 52 33.89 14.38 12.43
C ARG A 52 33.95 14.28 13.96
N ILE A 53 35.13 14.38 14.57
CA ILE A 53 35.31 14.48 16.01
C ILE A 53 34.56 15.71 16.55
N ASN A 54 34.77 16.87 15.92
CA ASN A 54 34.09 18.10 16.30
C ASN A 54 32.57 18.03 16.06
N LEU A 55 32.14 17.43 14.94
CA LEU A 55 30.72 17.30 14.59
C LEU A 55 29.92 16.48 15.61
N LEU A 56 30.52 15.38 16.10
CA LEU A 56 29.88 14.43 17.01
C LEU A 56 30.28 14.63 18.49
N ASP A 57 31.07 15.65 18.81
CA ASP A 57 31.60 15.95 20.15
C ASP A 57 32.38 14.75 20.76
N LEU A 58 33.19 14.07 19.94
CA LEU A 58 33.81 12.79 20.32
C LEU A 58 34.84 12.91 21.44
N ASP A 59 35.40 14.11 21.66
CA ASP A 59 36.36 14.39 22.73
C ASP A 59 35.73 14.34 24.13
N THR A 60 34.40 14.43 24.23
CA THR A 60 33.72 14.29 25.51
C THR A 60 33.45 12.84 25.88
N PRO A 61 33.67 12.46 27.17
CA PRO A 61 33.28 11.16 27.67
C PRO A 61 31.81 10.85 27.40
N ALA A 62 31.50 9.64 26.94
CA ALA A 62 30.17 9.24 26.49
C ALA A 62 29.03 9.56 27.50
N PRO A 63 29.20 9.37 28.83
CA PRO A 63 28.15 9.74 29.80
C PRO A 63 27.83 11.24 29.80
N LEU A 64 28.85 12.10 29.71
CA LEU A 64 28.64 13.56 29.66
C LEU A 64 28.03 13.99 28.32
N ARG A 65 28.49 13.37 27.24
CA ARG A 65 27.96 13.60 25.89
C ARG A 65 26.46 13.27 25.79
N TYR A 66 26.01 12.21 26.48
CA TYR A 66 24.59 11.89 26.59
C TYR A 66 23.79 13.01 27.23
N PHE A 67 24.24 13.59 28.35
CA PHE A 67 23.49 14.66 29.02
C PHE A 67 23.44 15.94 28.18
N LYS A 68 24.50 16.25 27.42
CA LYS A 68 24.46 17.32 26.41
C LYS A 68 23.40 17.06 25.34
N TRP A 69 23.38 15.84 24.79
CA TRP A 69 22.37 15.43 23.81
C TRP A 69 20.95 15.46 24.40
N LEU A 70 20.76 14.99 25.63
CA LEU A 70 19.48 14.99 26.34
C LEU A 70 18.96 16.41 26.54
N GLY A 71 19.83 17.37 26.81
CA GLY A 71 19.47 18.79 26.89
C GLY A 71 18.85 19.31 25.59
N GLY A 72 19.41 18.93 24.43
CA GLY A 72 18.84 19.24 23.11
C GLY A 72 17.54 18.48 22.83
N ALA A 73 17.49 17.18 23.19
CA ALA A 73 16.30 16.35 22.99
C ALA A 73 15.12 16.79 23.87
N ALA A 74 15.38 17.26 25.09
CA ALA A 74 14.35 17.75 26.01
C ALA A 74 13.62 18.99 25.46
N GLN A 75 14.28 19.79 24.63
CA GLN A 75 13.65 20.94 23.95
C GLN A 75 12.54 20.50 22.98
N CYS A 76 12.56 19.26 22.50
CA CYS A 76 11.50 18.70 21.67
C CYS A 76 10.18 18.44 22.44
N LEU A 77 10.21 18.43 23.78
CA LEU A 77 9.01 18.22 24.61
C LEU A 77 8.21 19.51 24.85
N VAL A 78 8.79 20.67 24.52
CA VAL A 78 8.11 21.95 24.69
C VAL A 78 7.21 22.21 23.48
N PRO A 79 5.87 22.18 23.64
CA PRO A 79 4.97 22.50 22.53
C PRO A 79 5.26 23.93 22.04
N PHE A 80 5.35 24.12 20.71
CA PHE A 80 5.72 25.38 20.04
C PHE A 80 7.18 25.83 20.20
N GLY A 81 8.06 24.98 20.73
CA GLY A 81 9.49 25.24 20.69
C GLY A 81 10.06 25.09 19.28
N ASN A 82 10.65 26.16 18.73
CA ASN A 82 11.34 26.13 17.42
C ASN A 82 12.74 25.46 17.47
N ALA A 83 13.08 24.79 18.58
CA ALA A 83 14.45 24.38 18.90
C ALA A 83 14.59 22.86 19.19
N CYS A 84 13.75 22.00 18.58
CA CYS A 84 13.96 20.56 18.72
C CYS A 84 15.29 20.16 18.05
N ASN A 85 16.22 19.60 18.83
CA ASN A 85 17.53 19.15 18.33
C ASN A 85 17.87 17.76 18.85
N LEU A 86 17.80 16.77 17.96
CA LEU A 86 18.16 15.37 18.25
C LEU A 86 19.61 15.02 17.86
N GLY A 87 20.41 16.02 17.47
CA GLY A 87 21.78 15.84 16.98
C GLY A 87 21.86 15.67 15.47
N LYS A 88 23.05 15.31 15.00
CA LYS A 88 23.37 15.08 13.58
C LYS A 88 23.89 13.66 13.39
N ASN A 89 23.65 13.08 12.20
CA ASN A 89 24.24 11.80 11.83
C ASN A 89 25.72 11.95 11.43
N ILE A 90 26.38 10.83 11.13
CA ILE A 90 27.80 10.78 10.70
C ILE A 90 28.05 11.65 9.45
N ALA A 91 27.05 11.77 8.57
CA ALA A 91 27.07 12.62 7.37
C ALA A 91 26.75 14.10 7.63
N GLY A 92 26.50 14.49 8.89
CA GLY A 92 26.19 15.86 9.29
C GLY A 92 24.74 16.31 9.06
N GLN A 93 23.85 15.40 8.65
CA GLN A 93 22.44 15.71 8.46
C GLN A 93 21.71 15.76 9.81
N PRO A 94 20.83 16.74 10.04
CA PRO A 94 20.00 16.81 11.25
C PRO A 94 19.12 15.56 11.40
N ILE A 95 19.18 14.92 12.58
CA ILE A 95 18.38 13.72 12.87
C ILE A 95 16.89 14.06 12.92
N THR A 96 16.53 15.29 13.27
CA THR A 96 15.15 15.77 13.31
C THR A 96 14.46 15.70 11.94
N GLU A 97 15.16 16.09 10.88
CA GLU A 97 14.64 16.01 9.51
C GLU A 97 14.53 14.55 9.05
N ALA A 98 15.59 13.76 9.29
CA ALA A 98 15.61 12.34 8.95
C ALA A 98 14.48 11.56 9.67
N LEU A 99 14.25 11.87 10.95
CA LEU A 99 13.17 11.28 11.73
C LEU A 99 11.80 11.73 11.22
N GLY A 100 11.62 13.01 10.89
CA GLY A 100 10.38 13.51 10.29
C GLY A 100 10.01 12.76 9.02
N PHE A 101 10.97 12.58 8.11
CA PHE A 101 10.78 11.79 6.90
C PHE A 101 10.44 10.32 7.21
N ALA A 102 11.22 9.68 8.09
CA ALA A 102 11.00 8.29 8.48
C ALA A 102 9.63 8.07 9.16
N LEU A 103 9.18 9.02 9.97
CA LEU A 103 7.87 9.01 10.62
C LEU A 103 6.74 9.04 9.59
N VAL A 104 6.79 9.97 8.62
CA VAL A 104 5.78 10.06 7.54
C VAL A 104 5.74 8.75 6.75
N GLN A 105 6.89 8.16 6.42
CA GLN A 105 6.94 6.89 5.71
C GLN A 105 6.36 5.74 6.52
N THR A 106 6.73 5.66 7.81
CA THR A 106 6.20 4.63 8.72
C THR A 106 4.69 4.77 8.87
N LEU A 107 4.17 5.98 9.05
CA LEU A 107 2.73 6.23 9.15
C LEU A 107 2.00 5.87 7.86
N THR A 108 2.56 6.19 6.70
CA THR A 108 1.98 5.84 5.40
C THR A 108 1.89 4.32 5.26
N LEU A 109 2.99 3.61 5.54
CA LEU A 109 3.05 2.15 5.47
C LEU A 109 2.13 1.46 6.47
N VAL A 110 2.17 1.87 7.74
CA VAL A 110 1.37 1.27 8.81
C VAL A 110 -0.11 1.52 8.57
N THR A 111 -0.49 2.75 8.20
CA THR A 111 -1.89 3.09 7.90
C THR A 111 -2.39 2.28 6.70
N GLY A 112 -1.63 2.25 5.59
CA GLY A 112 -1.99 1.48 4.40
C GLY A 112 -2.14 -0.01 4.68
N ALA A 113 -1.16 -0.61 5.38
CA ALA A 113 -1.21 -2.03 5.75
C ALA A 113 -2.37 -2.33 6.71
N THR A 114 -2.68 -1.43 7.65
CA THR A 114 -3.77 -1.62 8.61
C THR A 114 -5.13 -1.56 7.92
N ILE A 115 -5.34 -0.61 7.00
CA ILE A 115 -6.58 -0.53 6.22
C ILE A 115 -6.77 -1.81 5.40
N LEU A 116 -5.74 -2.26 4.68
CA LEU A 116 -5.80 -3.50 3.91
C LEU A 116 -6.05 -4.73 4.79
N ALA A 117 -5.37 -4.84 5.93
CA ALA A 117 -5.56 -5.93 6.87
C ALA A 117 -6.99 -5.94 7.45
N ILE A 118 -7.57 -4.76 7.73
CA ILE A 118 -8.96 -4.65 8.18
C ILE A 118 -9.92 -5.09 7.08
N LEU A 119 -9.77 -4.60 5.86
CA LEU A 119 -10.68 -4.92 4.75
C LEU A 119 -10.64 -6.42 4.41
N ILE A 120 -9.44 -6.99 4.28
CA ILE A 120 -9.25 -8.40 3.93
C ILE A 120 -9.60 -9.30 5.13
N GLY A 121 -9.15 -8.94 6.33
CA GLY A 121 -9.37 -9.70 7.55
C GLY A 121 -10.85 -9.76 7.95
N ILE A 122 -11.58 -8.64 7.87
CA ILE A 122 -13.03 -8.62 8.14
C ILE A 122 -13.79 -9.39 7.07
N SER A 123 -13.50 -9.16 5.78
CA SER A 123 -14.23 -9.85 4.71
C SER A 123 -14.04 -11.37 4.77
N LEU A 124 -12.80 -11.85 4.93
CA LEU A 124 -12.54 -13.28 5.09
C LEU A 124 -13.08 -13.82 6.42
N GLY A 125 -12.98 -13.07 7.52
CA GLY A 125 -13.54 -13.47 8.81
C GLY A 125 -15.06 -13.62 8.79
N ILE A 126 -15.78 -12.74 8.07
CA ILE A 126 -17.23 -12.88 7.85
C ILE A 126 -17.51 -14.14 7.03
N VAL A 127 -16.76 -14.36 5.94
CA VAL A 127 -16.98 -15.51 5.05
C VAL A 127 -16.72 -16.84 5.76
N THR A 128 -15.67 -16.95 6.59
CA THR A 128 -15.40 -18.16 7.39
C THR A 128 -16.43 -18.35 8.50
N ALA A 129 -16.83 -17.27 9.18
CA ALA A 129 -17.84 -17.33 10.24
C ALA A 129 -19.23 -17.77 9.75
N LEU A 130 -19.60 -17.41 8.51
CA LEU A 130 -20.83 -17.87 7.85
C LEU A 130 -20.74 -19.35 7.40
N ARG A 131 -19.54 -19.92 7.33
CA ARG A 131 -19.27 -21.27 6.80
C ARG A 131 -18.35 -22.07 7.71
N GLN A 132 -18.77 -22.14 8.96
CA GLN A 132 -18.08 -22.82 10.05
C GLN A 132 -17.79 -24.28 9.69
N TYR A 133 -16.61 -24.79 10.05
CA TYR A 133 -16.18 -26.17 9.81
C TYR A 133 -16.12 -26.58 8.33
N SER A 134 -16.03 -25.61 7.41
CA SER A 134 -15.86 -25.88 5.99
C SER A 134 -14.38 -25.96 5.58
N ALA A 135 -14.10 -26.54 4.40
CA ALA A 135 -12.74 -26.56 3.86
C ALA A 135 -12.14 -25.14 3.67
N LEU A 136 -13.00 -24.14 3.44
CA LEU A 136 -12.60 -22.72 3.40
C LEU A 136 -12.12 -22.26 4.78
N ASP A 137 -12.90 -22.55 5.83
CA ASP A 137 -12.57 -22.19 7.22
C ASP A 137 -11.24 -22.80 7.68
N TYR A 138 -11.05 -24.11 7.46
CA TYR A 138 -9.78 -24.77 7.76
C TYR A 138 -8.62 -24.21 6.93
N GLY A 139 -8.83 -23.92 5.63
CA GLY A 139 -7.81 -23.37 4.75
C GLY A 139 -7.37 -21.96 5.15
N VAL A 140 -8.32 -21.07 5.46
CA VAL A 140 -8.03 -19.70 5.92
C VAL A 140 -7.36 -19.72 7.29
N THR A 141 -7.84 -20.55 8.21
CA THR A 141 -7.24 -20.71 9.54
C THR A 141 -5.81 -21.24 9.45
N PHE A 142 -5.57 -22.26 8.61
CA PHE A 142 -4.23 -22.79 8.34
C PHE A 142 -3.30 -21.70 7.78
N MET A 143 -3.74 -20.95 6.77
CA MET A 143 -2.94 -19.86 6.20
C MET A 143 -2.65 -18.76 7.22
N ALA A 144 -3.62 -18.38 8.06
CA ALA A 144 -3.43 -17.40 9.12
C ALA A 144 -2.36 -17.87 10.12
N PHE A 145 -2.41 -19.14 10.57
CA PHE A 145 -1.39 -19.69 11.45
C PHE A 145 -0.02 -19.80 10.77
N LEU A 146 0.02 -20.18 9.49
CA LEU A 146 1.26 -20.27 8.72
C LEU A 146 1.96 -18.90 8.72
N PHE A 147 1.29 -17.84 8.24
CA PHE A 147 1.89 -16.50 8.19
C PHE A 147 2.21 -15.92 9.57
N PHE A 148 1.41 -16.24 10.60
CA PHE A 148 1.69 -15.81 11.97
C PHE A 148 2.94 -16.48 12.57
N SER A 149 3.23 -17.72 12.16
CA SER A 149 4.38 -18.48 12.66
C SER A 149 5.70 -18.20 11.93
N LEU A 150 5.65 -17.56 10.75
CA LEU A 150 6.84 -17.23 9.97
C LEU A 150 7.58 -16.03 10.56
N PRO A 151 8.91 -16.09 10.75
CA PRO A 151 9.70 -14.92 11.11
C PRO A 151 9.60 -13.82 10.05
N ILE A 152 9.37 -12.57 10.48
CA ILE A 152 9.19 -11.42 9.56
C ILE A 152 10.37 -11.26 8.59
N PHE A 153 11.61 -11.48 9.04
CA PHE A 153 12.79 -11.35 8.18
C PHE A 153 12.75 -12.38 7.04
N TRP A 154 12.22 -13.58 7.28
CA TRP A 154 12.10 -14.62 6.27
C TRP A 154 11.06 -14.25 5.21
N VAL A 155 9.89 -13.75 5.65
CA VAL A 155 8.86 -13.22 4.74
C VAL A 155 9.41 -12.07 3.90
N ALA A 156 10.15 -11.14 4.52
CA ALA A 156 10.76 -10.01 3.82
C ALA A 156 11.78 -10.46 2.74
N VAL A 157 12.60 -11.47 3.04
CA VAL A 157 13.56 -12.04 2.08
C VAL A 157 12.84 -12.74 0.92
N LEU A 158 11.81 -13.55 1.21
CA LEU A 158 11.01 -14.18 0.15
C LEU A 158 10.30 -13.16 -0.73
N LEU A 159 9.74 -12.12 -0.13
CA LEU A 159 9.05 -11.07 -0.86
C LEU A 159 10.02 -10.24 -1.71
N LYS A 160 11.26 -10.02 -1.23
CA LYS A 160 12.32 -9.42 -2.03
C LYS A 160 12.69 -10.29 -3.22
N GLU A 161 12.92 -11.59 -2.99
CA GLU A 161 13.37 -12.51 -4.05
C GLU A 161 12.28 -12.77 -5.09
N PHE A 162 11.10 -13.20 -4.67
CA PHE A 162 10.02 -13.56 -5.59
C PHE A 162 9.14 -12.38 -5.99
N GLY A 163 8.83 -11.50 -5.03
CA GLY A 163 7.91 -10.36 -5.25
C GLY A 163 8.56 -9.15 -5.91
N ALA A 164 9.87 -8.94 -5.74
CA ALA A 164 10.59 -7.83 -6.35
C ALA A 164 11.49 -8.30 -7.50
N ILE A 165 12.48 -9.15 -7.21
CA ILE A 165 13.49 -9.55 -8.21
C ILE A 165 12.85 -10.41 -9.30
N GLY A 166 12.20 -11.52 -8.92
CA GLY A 166 11.52 -12.41 -9.85
C GLY A 166 10.42 -11.72 -10.66
N PHE A 167 9.62 -10.86 -10.03
CA PHE A 167 8.59 -10.09 -10.75
C PHE A 167 9.19 -9.06 -11.72
N ASN A 168 10.25 -8.35 -11.32
CA ASN A 168 10.94 -7.43 -12.22
C ASN A 168 11.55 -8.15 -13.43
N ASP A 169 12.12 -9.34 -13.22
CA ASP A 169 12.69 -10.13 -14.30
C ASP A 169 11.59 -10.69 -15.23
N PHE A 170 10.43 -11.08 -14.68
CA PHE A 170 9.23 -11.39 -15.47
C PHE A 170 8.76 -10.19 -16.31
N LEU A 171 8.71 -8.99 -15.75
CA LEU A 171 8.25 -7.79 -16.47
C LEU A 171 9.14 -7.40 -17.67
N ARG A 172 10.40 -7.81 -17.68
CA ARG A 172 11.30 -7.57 -18.82
C ARG A 172 10.82 -8.32 -20.07
N ASN A 173 10.38 -9.57 -19.89
CA ASN A 173 9.83 -10.42 -20.93
C ASN A 173 8.54 -11.08 -20.39
N PRO A 174 7.40 -10.35 -20.41
CA PRO A 174 6.19 -10.77 -19.71
C PRO A 174 5.39 -11.80 -20.52
N GLU A 175 6.05 -12.90 -20.85
CA GLU A 175 5.44 -14.07 -21.46
C GLU A 175 5.11 -15.07 -20.38
N ILE A 176 3.83 -15.43 -20.27
CA ILE A 176 3.38 -16.50 -19.39
C ILE A 176 3.31 -17.78 -20.24
N PRO A 177 4.16 -18.78 -19.97
CA PRO A 177 4.06 -20.06 -20.67
C PRO A 177 2.67 -20.66 -20.49
N PRO A 178 2.04 -21.25 -21.52
CA PRO A 178 0.68 -21.80 -21.42
C PRO A 178 0.52 -22.80 -20.27
N VAL A 179 1.56 -23.60 -19.99
CA VAL A 179 1.58 -24.55 -18.87
C VAL A 179 1.46 -23.83 -17.52
N VAL A 180 2.13 -22.68 -17.34
CA VAL A 180 2.04 -21.87 -16.12
C VAL A 180 0.66 -21.22 -16.01
N ALA A 181 0.11 -20.71 -17.11
CA ALA A 181 -1.25 -20.16 -17.12
C ALA A 181 -2.31 -21.20 -16.72
N LEU A 182 -2.22 -22.41 -17.27
CA LEU A 182 -3.09 -23.53 -16.89
C LEU A 182 -2.86 -23.97 -15.44
N GLY A 183 -1.61 -23.98 -14.96
CA GLY A 183 -1.28 -24.26 -13.57
C GLY A 183 -1.91 -23.27 -12.59
N ILE A 184 -1.77 -21.97 -12.84
CA ILE A 184 -2.40 -20.90 -12.04
C ILE A 184 -3.93 -21.02 -12.12
N GLY A 185 -4.47 -21.23 -13.32
CA GLY A 185 -5.89 -21.49 -13.52
C GLY A 185 -6.39 -22.67 -12.70
N ALA A 186 -5.62 -23.76 -12.62
CA ALA A 186 -6.01 -24.96 -11.88
C ALA A 186 -6.06 -24.69 -10.38
N VAL A 187 -5.04 -24.02 -9.85
CA VAL A 187 -4.99 -23.61 -8.44
C VAL A 187 -6.17 -22.71 -8.10
N LEU A 188 -6.40 -21.64 -8.88
CA LEU A 188 -7.52 -20.72 -8.63
C LEU A 188 -8.88 -21.36 -8.87
N GLY A 189 -8.99 -22.30 -9.82
CA GLY A 189 -10.18 -23.12 -10.03
C GLY A 189 -10.52 -23.98 -8.81
N ILE A 190 -9.52 -24.63 -8.20
CA ILE A 190 -9.69 -25.38 -6.95
C ILE A 190 -10.12 -24.46 -5.82
N VAL A 191 -9.47 -23.29 -5.68
CA VAL A 191 -9.86 -22.29 -4.68
C VAL A 191 -11.32 -21.85 -4.88
N GLY A 192 -11.72 -21.52 -6.11
CA GLY A 192 -13.10 -21.15 -6.44
C GLY A 192 -14.11 -22.26 -6.11
N ALA A 193 -13.76 -23.52 -6.38
CA ALA A 193 -14.58 -24.69 -6.04
C ALA A 193 -14.76 -24.84 -4.53
N VAL A 194 -13.70 -24.63 -3.75
CA VAL A 194 -13.72 -24.64 -2.27
C VAL A 194 -14.55 -23.46 -1.75
N VAL A 195 -14.37 -22.27 -2.33
CA VAL A 195 -15.04 -21.04 -1.91
C VAL A 195 -16.54 -21.07 -2.15
N VAL A 196 -17.06 -21.69 -3.20
CA VAL A 196 -18.52 -21.74 -3.43
C VAL A 196 -19.23 -22.74 -2.53
N GLY A 197 -18.60 -23.85 -2.16
CA GLY A 197 -19.21 -24.90 -1.33
C GLY A 197 -20.39 -25.62 -2.01
N GLY A 198 -21.15 -26.42 -1.25
CA GLY A 198 -22.33 -27.15 -1.75
C GLY A 198 -22.02 -28.48 -2.44
N ALA A 199 -22.92 -28.95 -3.32
CA ALA A 199 -22.81 -30.24 -4.02
C ALA A 199 -21.60 -30.31 -4.96
N VAL A 200 -21.03 -31.52 -5.12
CA VAL A 200 -19.83 -31.76 -5.95
C VAL A 200 -20.00 -31.22 -7.37
N ARG A 201 -21.18 -31.42 -7.99
CA ARG A 201 -21.48 -30.89 -9.33
C ARG A 201 -21.35 -29.36 -9.41
N ARG A 202 -21.85 -28.62 -8.42
CA ARG A 202 -21.74 -27.15 -8.36
C ARG A 202 -20.28 -26.72 -8.20
N ARG A 203 -19.53 -27.40 -7.34
CA ARG A 203 -18.10 -27.13 -7.13
C ARG A 203 -17.27 -27.37 -8.39
N LEU A 204 -17.53 -28.47 -9.11
CA LEU A 204 -16.85 -28.77 -10.37
C LEU A 204 -17.20 -27.78 -11.47
N ILE A 205 -18.47 -27.38 -11.60
CA ILE A 205 -18.88 -26.38 -12.61
C ILE A 205 -18.21 -25.04 -12.31
N VAL A 206 -18.25 -24.57 -11.06
CA VAL A 206 -17.63 -23.28 -10.71
C VAL A 206 -16.11 -23.37 -10.84
N GLY A 207 -15.49 -24.43 -10.32
CA GLY A 207 -14.04 -24.61 -10.41
C GLY A 207 -13.56 -24.70 -11.86
N GLY A 208 -14.26 -25.45 -12.72
CA GLY A 208 -13.98 -25.53 -14.15
C GLY A 208 -14.19 -24.19 -14.87
N SER A 209 -15.23 -23.44 -14.49
CA SER A 209 -15.48 -22.10 -15.05
C SER A 209 -14.38 -21.11 -14.66
N VAL A 210 -13.96 -21.11 -13.39
CA VAL A 210 -12.86 -20.26 -12.90
C VAL A 210 -11.54 -20.65 -13.54
N PHE A 211 -11.24 -21.96 -13.65
CA PHE A 211 -10.08 -22.47 -14.37
C PHE A 211 -10.02 -21.96 -15.80
N ALA A 212 -11.11 -22.14 -16.56
CA ALA A 212 -11.19 -21.72 -17.94
C ALA A 212 -11.05 -20.20 -18.08
N ALA A 213 -11.76 -19.43 -17.25
CA ALA A 213 -11.72 -17.98 -17.26
C ALA A 213 -10.32 -17.44 -16.94
N VAL A 214 -9.70 -17.90 -15.85
CA VAL A 214 -8.35 -17.45 -15.44
C VAL A 214 -7.32 -17.82 -16.50
N SER A 215 -7.33 -19.07 -16.99
CA SER A 215 -6.36 -19.51 -17.99
C SER A 215 -6.48 -18.72 -19.29
N LEU A 216 -7.71 -18.45 -19.74
CA LEU A 216 -7.97 -17.66 -20.95
C LEU A 216 -7.53 -16.20 -20.76
N ILE A 217 -7.83 -15.58 -19.60
CA ILE A 217 -7.40 -14.22 -19.29
C ILE A 217 -5.88 -14.12 -19.26
N LEU A 218 -5.18 -15.06 -18.61
CA LEU A 218 -3.72 -15.05 -18.56
C LEU A 218 -3.10 -15.26 -19.93
N PHE A 219 -3.67 -16.15 -20.75
CA PHE A 219 -3.24 -16.34 -22.14
C PHE A 219 -3.46 -15.07 -22.97
N TYR A 220 -4.62 -14.41 -22.82
CA TYR A 220 -4.90 -13.13 -23.46
C TYR A 220 -3.91 -12.04 -23.04
N PHE A 221 -3.59 -11.93 -21.74
CA PHE A 221 -2.59 -10.98 -21.24
C PHE A 221 -1.17 -11.27 -21.77
N SER A 222 -0.81 -12.55 -21.89
CA SER A 222 0.47 -12.97 -22.47
C SER A 222 0.56 -12.59 -23.96
N LEU A 223 -0.50 -12.87 -24.74
CA LEU A 223 -0.56 -12.53 -26.17
C LEU A 223 -0.55 -11.02 -26.43
N THR A 224 -1.28 -10.25 -25.63
CA THR A 224 -1.38 -8.79 -25.78
C THR A 224 -0.25 -8.03 -25.12
N GLN A 225 0.67 -8.73 -24.44
CA GLN A 225 1.75 -8.12 -23.66
C GLN A 225 1.20 -7.10 -22.65
N TRP A 226 0.05 -7.40 -22.06
CA TRP A 226 -0.70 -6.48 -21.20
C TRP A 226 0.11 -6.05 -19.97
N PHE A 227 0.97 -6.90 -19.43
CA PHE A 227 1.85 -6.54 -18.31
C PHE A 227 2.91 -5.47 -18.67
N ARG A 228 3.27 -5.36 -19.95
CA ARG A 228 4.20 -4.32 -20.44
C ARG A 228 3.47 -3.01 -20.73
N ASN A 229 2.30 -3.10 -21.33
CA ASN A 229 1.46 -1.96 -21.68
C ASN A 229 0.05 -2.12 -21.08
N PRO A 230 -0.09 -1.99 -19.75
CA PRO A 230 -1.36 -2.22 -19.11
C PRO A 230 -2.35 -1.12 -19.47
N GLY A 231 -3.61 -1.50 -19.58
CA GLY A 231 -4.73 -0.60 -19.82
C GLY A 231 -6.05 -1.35 -19.73
N LEU A 232 -7.06 -0.70 -19.19
CA LEU A 232 -8.45 -1.12 -19.25
C LEU A 232 -9.05 -0.71 -20.60
N GLY A 233 -8.81 0.53 -21.02
CA GLY A 233 -9.47 1.12 -22.17
C GLY A 233 -11.00 1.26 -22.02
N PRO A 234 -11.67 1.85 -23.00
CA PRO A 234 -13.08 2.23 -22.89
C PRO A 234 -14.02 1.02 -22.81
N VAL A 235 -13.70 -0.10 -23.46
CA VAL A 235 -14.54 -1.29 -23.49
C VAL A 235 -14.58 -1.99 -22.12
N ILE A 236 -13.43 -2.18 -21.47
CA ILE A 236 -13.39 -2.81 -20.15
C ILE A 236 -14.01 -1.87 -19.12
N ILE A 237 -13.78 -0.56 -19.21
CA ILE A 237 -14.44 0.43 -18.34
C ILE A 237 -15.96 0.39 -18.52
N ALA A 238 -16.47 0.23 -19.74
CA ALA A 238 -17.91 0.10 -19.97
C ALA A 238 -18.48 -1.16 -19.31
N ILE A 239 -17.84 -2.32 -19.50
CA ILE A 239 -18.28 -3.61 -18.93
C ILE A 239 -18.25 -3.54 -17.40
N MET A 240 -17.13 -3.08 -16.82
CA MET A 240 -16.98 -2.93 -15.36
C MET A 240 -17.95 -1.88 -14.82
N GLY A 241 -18.15 -0.78 -15.54
CA GLY A 241 -19.09 0.29 -15.21
C GLY A 241 -20.53 -0.21 -15.15
N VAL A 242 -20.95 -1.04 -16.10
CA VAL A 242 -22.26 -1.70 -16.04
C VAL A 242 -22.36 -2.58 -14.79
N GLY A 243 -21.35 -3.40 -14.50
CA GLY A 243 -21.29 -4.21 -13.28
C GLY A 243 -21.42 -3.37 -11.99
N ILE A 244 -20.70 -2.25 -11.93
CA ILE A 244 -20.77 -1.28 -10.84
C ILE A 244 -22.17 -0.68 -10.72
N ALA A 245 -22.78 -0.26 -11.84
CA ALA A 245 -24.13 0.31 -11.84
C ALA A 245 -25.16 -0.68 -11.27
N PHE A 246 -25.10 -1.95 -11.66
CA PHE A 246 -25.94 -2.99 -11.08
C PHE A 246 -25.65 -3.20 -9.59
N GLY A 247 -24.38 -3.31 -9.20
CA GLY A 247 -23.98 -3.52 -7.81
C GLY A 247 -24.43 -2.38 -6.88
N ILE A 248 -24.19 -1.14 -7.27
CA ILE A 248 -24.61 0.05 -6.52
C ILE A 248 -26.14 0.15 -6.46
N THR A 249 -26.83 -0.11 -7.56
CA THR A 249 -28.30 -0.09 -7.57
C THR A 249 -28.89 -1.15 -6.62
N ILE A 250 -28.32 -2.36 -6.59
CA ILE A 250 -28.72 -3.41 -5.64
C ILE A 250 -28.57 -2.92 -4.20
N LEU A 251 -27.44 -2.29 -3.87
CA LEU A 251 -27.11 -1.87 -2.50
C LEU A 251 -27.92 -0.65 -2.04
N VAL A 252 -28.23 0.29 -2.94
CA VAL A 252 -28.84 1.59 -2.56
C VAL A 252 -30.35 1.57 -2.66
N SER A 253 -30.91 1.00 -3.73
CA SER A 253 -32.34 1.12 -4.05
C SER A 253 -33.03 -0.23 -4.33
N GLY A 254 -32.25 -1.31 -4.44
CA GLY A 254 -32.72 -2.60 -4.95
C GLY A 254 -33.02 -2.58 -6.45
N LEU A 255 -33.00 -3.76 -7.08
CA LEU A 255 -33.19 -3.92 -8.54
C LEU A 255 -34.61 -3.59 -9.02
N LYS A 256 -35.58 -3.52 -8.11
CA LYS A 256 -36.97 -3.15 -8.46
C LYS A 256 -37.08 -1.69 -8.88
N ASN A 257 -36.17 -0.82 -8.42
CA ASN A 257 -36.16 0.59 -8.80
C ASN A 257 -35.50 0.79 -10.17
N ARG A 258 -36.29 0.66 -11.24
CA ARG A 258 -35.80 0.79 -12.63
C ARG A 258 -35.24 2.18 -12.95
N LYS A 259 -35.74 3.24 -12.30
CA LYS A 259 -35.27 4.61 -12.54
C LYS A 259 -33.87 4.84 -11.97
N ALA A 260 -33.58 4.30 -10.79
CA ALA A 260 -32.24 4.31 -10.22
C ALA A 260 -31.24 3.52 -11.08
N LEU A 261 -31.65 2.35 -11.60
CA LEU A 261 -30.82 1.56 -12.51
C LEU A 261 -30.53 2.30 -13.82
N GLN A 262 -31.57 2.84 -14.46
CA GLN A 262 -31.44 3.60 -15.71
C GLN A 262 -30.53 4.82 -15.52
N SER A 263 -30.70 5.56 -14.43
CA SER A 263 -29.83 6.70 -14.10
C SER A 263 -28.37 6.28 -13.99
N SER A 264 -28.09 5.17 -13.30
CA SER A 264 -26.73 4.64 -13.13
C SER A 264 -26.13 4.14 -14.44
N LEU A 265 -26.91 3.47 -15.30
CA LEU A 265 -26.45 3.03 -16.63
C LEU A 265 -26.17 4.19 -17.58
N ILE A 266 -26.96 5.26 -17.51
CA ILE A 266 -26.73 6.47 -18.30
C ILE A 266 -25.43 7.15 -17.85
N VAL A 267 -25.19 7.21 -16.54
CA VAL A 267 -23.91 7.68 -16.00
C VAL A 267 -22.72 6.87 -16.53
N VAL A 268 -22.84 5.54 -16.65
CA VAL A 268 -21.78 4.71 -17.26
C VAL A 268 -21.55 5.13 -18.71
N GLY A 269 -22.61 5.31 -19.50
CA GLY A 269 -22.50 5.79 -20.88
C GLY A 269 -21.81 7.16 -20.97
N ILE A 270 -22.20 8.10 -20.12
CA ILE A 270 -21.55 9.41 -20.01
C ILE A 270 -20.08 9.26 -19.63
N GLY A 271 -19.76 8.39 -18.67
CA GLY A 271 -18.39 8.12 -18.24
C GLY A 271 -17.50 7.57 -19.37
N VAL A 272 -18.04 6.68 -20.21
CA VAL A 272 -17.33 6.13 -21.38
C VAL A 272 -17.10 7.20 -22.45
N VAL A 273 -18.03 8.14 -22.65
CA VAL A 273 -17.81 9.27 -23.56
C VAL A 273 -16.80 10.26 -22.96
N ALA A 274 -16.97 10.59 -21.67
CA ALA A 274 -16.11 11.49 -20.93
C ALA A 274 -14.67 10.97 -20.85
N TYR A 275 -14.46 9.66 -20.90
CA TYR A 275 -13.13 9.04 -21.01
C TYR A 275 -12.30 9.73 -22.09
N PHE A 276 -12.82 9.88 -23.31
CA PHE A 276 -12.07 10.49 -24.41
C PHE A 276 -11.87 12.00 -24.21
N ALA A 277 -12.86 12.69 -23.66
CA ALA A 277 -12.81 14.14 -23.46
C ALA A 277 -11.85 14.56 -22.33
N VAL A 278 -11.70 13.73 -21.29
CA VAL A 278 -10.93 14.05 -20.08
C VAL A 278 -9.45 13.67 -20.21
N GLN A 279 -9.07 12.80 -21.15
CA GLN A 279 -7.68 12.36 -21.34
C GLN A 279 -6.65 13.50 -21.50
N PRO A 280 -6.88 14.55 -22.33
CA PRO A 280 -5.94 15.67 -22.44
C PRO A 280 -5.76 16.39 -21.10
N LEU A 281 -6.87 16.55 -20.37
CA LEU A 281 -6.90 17.18 -19.06
C LEU A 281 -6.09 16.37 -18.04
N LEU A 282 -6.12 15.03 -18.14
CA LEU A 282 -5.35 14.14 -17.27
C LEU A 282 -3.85 14.12 -17.59
N ASN A 283 -3.42 14.50 -18.78
CA ASN A 283 -1.98 14.51 -19.11
C ASN A 283 -1.22 15.52 -18.24
N ASP A 284 -1.82 16.69 -17.98
CA ASP A 284 -1.23 17.75 -17.16
C ASP A 284 -1.79 17.74 -15.72
N ALA A 285 -2.24 16.58 -15.24
CA ALA A 285 -2.92 16.46 -13.97
C ALA A 285 -2.05 16.87 -12.79
N THR A 286 -2.66 17.59 -11.84
CA THR A 286 -2.13 17.80 -10.49
C THR A 286 -3.03 17.10 -9.46
N GLY A 287 -2.52 16.84 -8.25
CA GLY A 287 -3.31 16.19 -7.20
C GLY A 287 -4.62 16.93 -6.89
N LEU A 288 -4.59 18.27 -6.88
CA LEU A 288 -5.78 19.10 -6.67
C LEU A 288 -6.79 18.94 -7.80
N MET A 289 -6.32 18.88 -9.05
CA MET A 289 -7.16 18.71 -10.21
C MET A 289 -7.87 17.35 -10.24
N ILE A 290 -7.18 16.27 -9.83
CA ILE A 290 -7.80 14.94 -9.69
C ILE A 290 -8.89 14.97 -8.61
N PHE A 291 -8.65 15.67 -7.50
CA PHE A 291 -9.65 15.86 -6.46
C PHE A 291 -10.88 16.64 -6.97
N LEU A 292 -10.67 17.72 -7.74
CA LEU A 292 -11.77 18.47 -8.35
C LEU A 292 -12.54 17.65 -9.39
N LEU A 293 -11.85 16.85 -10.20
CA LEU A 293 -12.50 15.94 -11.15
C LEU A 293 -13.33 14.88 -10.43
N ALA A 294 -12.84 14.34 -9.30
CA ALA A 294 -13.63 13.42 -8.49
C ALA A 294 -14.93 14.07 -7.98
N ILE A 295 -14.87 15.32 -7.50
CA ILE A 295 -16.08 16.07 -7.12
C ILE A 295 -16.99 16.30 -8.32
N ALA A 296 -16.44 16.73 -9.46
CA ALA A 296 -17.20 16.99 -10.68
C ALA A 296 -17.93 15.72 -11.18
N THR A 297 -17.26 14.56 -11.18
CA THR A 297 -17.90 13.29 -11.57
C THR A 297 -19.07 12.93 -10.64
N ILE A 298 -18.93 13.12 -9.33
CA ILE A 298 -20.02 12.92 -8.38
C ILE A 298 -21.19 13.87 -8.69
N LEU A 299 -20.92 15.16 -8.89
CA LEU A 299 -21.94 16.16 -9.19
C LEU A 299 -22.69 15.86 -10.49
N VAL A 300 -21.99 15.44 -11.54
CA VAL A 300 -22.61 14.99 -12.80
C VAL A 300 -23.51 13.79 -12.56
N GLY A 301 -23.04 12.79 -11.81
CA GLY A 301 -23.85 11.61 -11.47
C GLY A 301 -25.10 11.97 -10.67
N VAL A 302 -24.97 12.85 -9.68
CA VAL A 302 -26.08 13.37 -8.88
C VAL A 302 -27.07 14.14 -9.74
N ALA A 303 -26.60 14.98 -10.66
CA ALA A 303 -27.45 15.73 -11.59
C ALA A 303 -28.24 14.78 -12.50
N VAL A 304 -27.60 13.77 -13.09
CA VAL A 304 -28.27 12.74 -13.91
C VAL A 304 -29.35 12.04 -13.08
N GLY A 305 -29.03 11.62 -11.86
CA GLY A 305 -30.01 10.99 -10.97
C GLY A 305 -31.15 11.91 -10.54
N TYR A 306 -30.92 13.23 -10.44
CA TYR A 306 -31.96 14.21 -10.16
C TYR A 306 -32.96 14.34 -11.32
N PHE A 307 -32.46 14.45 -12.55
CA PHE A 307 -33.31 14.60 -13.74
C PHE A 307 -34.02 13.29 -14.14
N MET A 308 -33.36 12.14 -13.96
CA MET A 308 -33.89 10.82 -14.37
C MET A 308 -34.69 10.11 -13.26
N GLY A 309 -34.54 10.52 -12.00
CA GLY A 309 -35.00 9.79 -10.81
C GLY A 309 -36.51 9.76 -10.53
N GLY A 310 -37.33 10.44 -11.33
CA GLY A 310 -38.80 10.41 -11.19
C GLY A 310 -39.29 10.87 -9.81
N TYR A 311 -40.08 10.03 -9.15
CA TYR A 311 -40.65 10.29 -7.82
C TYR A 311 -39.63 10.04 -6.68
N ASP A 312 -38.71 9.08 -6.83
CA ASP A 312 -37.67 8.74 -5.84
C ASP A 312 -36.30 9.32 -6.20
N ARG A 313 -36.24 10.65 -6.36
CA ARG A 313 -35.02 11.35 -6.80
C ARG A 313 -33.84 11.12 -5.87
N GLY A 314 -34.06 11.10 -4.55
CA GLY A 314 -32.99 10.93 -3.57
C GLY A 314 -32.23 9.61 -3.72
N GLN A 315 -32.93 8.50 -3.98
CA GLN A 315 -32.29 7.19 -4.20
C GLN A 315 -31.54 7.16 -5.54
N SER A 316 -32.16 7.69 -6.59
CA SER A 316 -31.55 7.75 -7.93
C SER A 316 -30.30 8.63 -7.96
N MET A 317 -30.31 9.78 -7.29
CA MET A 317 -29.16 10.68 -7.13
C MET A 317 -27.98 9.99 -6.43
N ARG A 318 -28.24 9.26 -5.34
CA ARG A 318 -27.19 8.54 -4.60
C ARG A 318 -26.61 7.40 -5.42
N ALA A 319 -27.46 6.59 -6.06
CA ALA A 319 -27.01 5.48 -6.89
C ALA A 319 -26.18 5.97 -8.10
N ALA A 320 -26.67 7.00 -8.81
CA ALA A 320 -25.99 7.58 -9.96
C ALA A 320 -24.69 8.31 -9.56
N GLY A 321 -24.69 9.06 -8.46
CA GLY A 321 -23.50 9.75 -7.94
C GLY A 321 -22.38 8.78 -7.53
N LEU A 322 -22.71 7.71 -6.80
CA LEU A 322 -21.73 6.67 -6.43
C LEU A 322 -21.21 5.91 -7.65
N THR A 323 -22.11 5.60 -8.60
CA THR A 323 -21.70 4.96 -9.87
C THR A 323 -20.74 5.87 -10.65
N ALA A 324 -21.03 7.17 -10.74
CA ALA A 324 -20.17 8.13 -11.43
C ALA A 324 -18.79 8.22 -10.80
N PHE A 325 -18.72 8.28 -9.47
CA PHE A 325 -17.46 8.29 -8.74
C PHE A 325 -16.61 7.04 -9.03
N LEU A 326 -17.22 5.86 -8.98
CA LEU A 326 -16.51 4.60 -9.21
C LEU A 326 -16.09 4.42 -10.67
N VAL A 327 -16.91 4.84 -11.64
CA VAL A 327 -16.53 4.86 -13.06
C VAL A 327 -15.40 5.87 -13.30
N GLY A 328 -15.48 7.07 -12.73
CA GLY A 328 -14.40 8.06 -12.78
C GLY A 328 -13.11 7.54 -12.15
N PHE A 329 -13.20 6.80 -11.05
CA PHE A 329 -12.06 6.12 -10.45
C PHE A 329 -11.44 5.07 -11.38
N LEU A 330 -12.25 4.29 -12.13
CA LEU A 330 -11.72 3.37 -13.15
C LEU A 330 -10.95 4.11 -14.27
N VAL A 331 -11.39 5.30 -14.66
CA VAL A 331 -10.66 6.13 -15.64
C VAL A 331 -9.31 6.58 -15.09
N VAL A 332 -9.26 6.99 -13.82
CA VAL A 332 -8.00 7.35 -13.14
C VAL A 332 -7.06 6.15 -13.03
N VAL A 333 -7.60 4.97 -12.68
CA VAL A 333 -6.83 3.71 -12.65
C VAL A 333 -6.29 3.36 -14.04
N ASP A 334 -7.10 3.50 -15.09
CA ASP A 334 -6.65 3.31 -16.47
C ASP A 334 -5.51 4.28 -16.82
N LYS A 335 -5.57 5.53 -16.36
CA LYS A 335 -4.49 6.49 -16.58
C LYS A 335 -3.18 6.10 -15.90
N PHE A 336 -3.25 5.58 -14.67
CA PHE A 336 -2.09 5.00 -13.99
C PHE A 336 -1.48 3.85 -14.79
N MET A 337 -2.32 2.97 -15.35
CA MET A 337 -1.86 1.86 -16.20
C MET A 337 -1.20 2.39 -17.49
N GLN A 338 -1.77 3.41 -18.13
CA GLN A 338 -1.19 4.03 -19.31
C GLN A 338 0.15 4.74 -19.05
N ALA A 339 0.38 5.24 -17.83
CA ALA A 339 1.66 5.85 -17.44
C ALA A 339 2.76 4.81 -17.13
N TRP A 340 2.39 3.53 -17.03
CA TRP A 340 3.32 2.45 -16.69
C TRP A 340 4.49 2.30 -17.68
N PRO A 341 4.31 2.31 -19.02
CA PRO A 341 5.42 2.14 -19.95
C PRO A 341 6.43 3.30 -19.87
N SER A 342 5.98 4.53 -19.65
CA SER A 342 6.85 5.69 -19.44
C SER A 342 7.65 5.60 -18.15
N TYR A 343 7.05 5.09 -17.08
CA TYR A 343 7.75 4.85 -15.81
C TYR A 343 8.76 3.71 -15.95
N PHE A 344 8.36 2.57 -16.51
CA PHE A 344 9.20 1.38 -16.69
C PHE A 344 10.46 1.67 -17.53
N ASN A 345 10.30 2.41 -18.62
CA ASN A 345 11.38 2.76 -19.54
C ASN A 345 12.21 3.98 -19.08
N ASN A 346 11.89 4.59 -17.93
CA ASN A 346 12.66 5.73 -17.42
C ASN A 346 14.11 5.32 -17.13
N SER A 347 15.06 6.15 -17.56
CA SER A 347 16.51 5.94 -17.38
C SER A 347 16.93 5.68 -15.93
N ARG A 348 16.16 6.15 -14.95
CA ARG A 348 16.41 5.93 -13.51
C ARG A 348 15.87 4.60 -13.00
N VAL A 349 14.73 4.15 -13.53
CA VAL A 349 14.05 2.91 -13.15
C VAL A 349 14.66 1.68 -13.84
N ARG A 350 15.21 1.86 -15.05
CA ARG A 350 16.00 0.84 -15.78
C ARG A 350 15.27 -0.50 -15.94
N GLY A 351 13.95 -0.46 -16.17
CA GLY A 351 13.12 -1.66 -16.32
C GLY A 351 13.04 -2.53 -15.06
N ARG A 352 13.24 -1.95 -13.87
CA ARG A 352 13.05 -2.61 -12.57
C ARG A 352 12.14 -1.75 -11.68
N PRO A 353 10.84 -1.69 -11.98
CA PRO A 353 9.90 -0.78 -11.33
C PRO A 353 9.66 -1.08 -9.85
N ILE A 354 9.76 -2.35 -9.42
CA ILE A 354 9.58 -2.71 -8.03
C ILE A 354 10.90 -2.58 -7.29
N ALA A 355 11.04 -1.54 -6.48
CA ALA A 355 12.26 -1.27 -5.73
C ALA A 355 12.38 -2.11 -4.47
N THR A 356 13.62 -2.52 -4.15
CA THR A 356 13.93 -3.27 -2.92
C THR A 356 14.49 -2.38 -1.80
N ILE A 357 14.80 -1.12 -2.11
CA ILE A 357 15.49 -0.18 -1.20
C ILE A 357 14.93 1.23 -1.43
N GLY A 358 14.76 1.98 -0.33
CA GLY A 358 14.37 3.39 -0.36
C GLY A 358 12.85 3.61 -0.52
N ALA A 359 12.43 4.85 -0.29
CA ALA A 359 11.03 5.25 -0.37
C ALA A 359 10.64 5.88 -1.73
N GLY A 360 11.60 6.04 -2.64
CA GLY A 360 11.41 6.53 -3.99
C GLY A 360 12.72 6.48 -4.78
N THR A 361 12.64 6.63 -6.10
CA THR A 361 13.81 6.60 -6.97
C THR A 361 14.56 7.95 -6.94
N PRO A 362 15.86 8.00 -6.60
CA PRO A 362 16.59 9.26 -6.48
C PRO A 362 16.67 10.05 -7.80
N ASN A 363 16.30 11.33 -7.74
CA ASN A 363 16.29 12.26 -8.88
C ASN A 363 15.47 11.77 -10.08
N ILE A 364 14.40 11.01 -9.83
CA ILE A 364 13.40 10.75 -10.85
C ILE A 364 12.66 12.06 -11.15
N GLN A 365 12.50 12.36 -12.44
CA GLN A 365 11.69 13.47 -12.92
C GLN A 365 10.57 12.89 -13.75
N GLY A 366 9.38 13.46 -13.60
CA GLY A 366 8.19 13.00 -14.29
C GLY A 366 6.98 13.85 -13.93
N ASP A 367 5.89 13.58 -14.63
CA ASP A 367 4.58 14.14 -14.31
C ASP A 367 4.01 13.54 -13.00
N PHE A 368 2.83 13.99 -12.62
CA PHE A 368 2.11 13.48 -11.46
C PHE A 368 1.97 11.96 -11.47
N TRP A 369 1.73 11.36 -12.64
CA TRP A 369 1.51 9.92 -12.78
C TRP A 369 2.79 9.11 -12.57
N ILE A 370 3.90 9.54 -13.14
CA ILE A 370 5.22 8.90 -12.94
C ILE A 370 5.63 8.98 -11.48
N MET A 371 5.55 10.16 -10.86
CA MET A 371 5.92 10.36 -9.45
C MET A 371 5.04 9.54 -8.49
N SER A 372 3.73 9.48 -8.77
CA SER A 372 2.80 8.68 -7.98
C SER A 372 3.03 7.18 -8.18
N THR A 373 3.34 6.75 -9.41
CA THR A 373 3.66 5.34 -9.72
C THR A 373 4.94 4.90 -9.01
N ASP A 374 6.00 5.73 -9.02
CA ASP A 374 7.23 5.49 -8.27
C ASP A 374 6.91 5.24 -6.79
N THR A 375 6.22 6.20 -6.16
CA THR A 375 5.82 6.11 -4.75
C THR A 375 5.02 4.83 -4.48
N LEU A 376 4.02 4.52 -5.31
CA LEU A 376 3.21 3.31 -5.13
C LEU A 376 4.06 2.04 -5.22
N THR A 377 4.93 1.92 -6.23
CA THR A 377 5.76 0.72 -6.41
C THR A 377 6.75 0.49 -5.26
N HIS A 378 7.24 1.56 -4.63
CA HIS A 378 8.07 1.49 -3.43
C HIS A 378 7.29 1.05 -2.17
N LEU A 379 5.97 1.31 -2.11
CA LEU A 379 5.13 0.94 -0.97
C LEU A 379 4.57 -0.49 -1.06
N VAL A 380 4.50 -1.09 -2.25
CA VAL A 380 3.88 -2.42 -2.45
C VAL A 380 4.48 -3.49 -1.55
N LEU A 381 5.80 -3.71 -1.57
CA LEU A 381 6.42 -4.79 -0.81
C LEU A 381 6.30 -4.58 0.70
N PRO A 382 6.66 -3.41 1.27
CA PRO A 382 6.57 -3.22 2.71
C PRO A 382 5.13 -3.28 3.22
N THR A 383 4.15 -2.81 2.42
CA THR A 383 2.72 -2.94 2.76
C THR A 383 2.27 -4.39 2.73
N ILE A 384 2.66 -5.19 1.72
CA ILE A 384 2.33 -6.63 1.68
C ILE A 384 2.94 -7.34 2.90
N ALA A 385 4.23 -7.17 3.17
CA ALA A 385 4.90 -7.79 4.31
C ALA A 385 4.23 -7.41 5.63
N SER A 386 3.91 -6.14 5.81
CA SER A 386 3.24 -5.64 7.02
C SER A 386 1.81 -6.16 7.16
N SER A 387 1.08 -6.31 6.05
CA SER A 387 -0.30 -6.81 6.07
C SER A 387 -0.37 -8.30 6.37
N LEU A 388 0.55 -9.11 5.83
CA LEU A 388 0.65 -10.54 6.09
C LEU A 388 0.94 -10.83 7.57
N CYS A 389 1.84 -10.06 8.20
CA CYS A 389 2.13 -10.25 9.62
C CYS A 389 1.03 -9.75 10.56
N ARG A 390 0.16 -8.84 10.09
CA ARG A 390 -0.99 -8.33 10.86
C ARG A 390 -2.27 -9.11 10.62
N TRP A 391 -2.19 -10.18 9.82
CA TRP A 391 -3.36 -10.99 9.55
C TRP A 391 -3.96 -11.51 10.85
N PRO A 392 -5.27 -11.32 11.08
CA PRO A 392 -5.87 -11.72 12.33
C PRO A 392 -5.87 -13.24 12.45
N ALA A 393 -4.97 -13.77 13.29
CA ALA A 393 -5.23 -15.03 13.96
C ALA A 393 -6.42 -14.79 14.90
N THR A 394 -7.56 -15.36 14.51
CA THR A 394 -8.83 -15.58 15.26
C THR A 394 -9.15 -14.73 16.50
N PRO A 395 -10.39 -14.18 16.60
CA PRO A 395 -10.88 -13.55 17.81
C PRO A 395 -11.24 -14.64 18.84
N GLY A 396 -10.24 -15.11 19.59
CA GLY A 396 -10.47 -16.12 20.61
C GLY A 396 -9.17 -16.66 21.18
N SER A 397 -8.75 -16.09 22.30
CA SER A 397 -7.55 -16.42 23.10
C SER A 397 -6.22 -15.85 22.61
N HIS A 398 -5.49 -15.23 23.55
CA HIS A 398 -4.12 -14.69 23.43
C HIS A 398 -3.95 -13.21 23.06
N ALA A 399 -4.79 -12.33 23.62
CA ALA A 399 -4.50 -10.90 23.81
C ALA A 399 -3.35 -10.59 24.80
N ARG A 400 -2.33 -11.47 24.95
CA ARG A 400 -1.27 -11.32 25.96
C ARG A 400 0.18 -11.56 25.50
N ARG A 401 0.45 -11.81 24.22
CA ARG A 401 1.84 -12.12 23.77
C ARG A 401 2.51 -11.17 22.79
N CYS A 402 1.84 -10.17 22.22
CA CYS A 402 2.51 -9.17 21.37
C CYS A 402 3.19 -8.02 22.15
N SER A 403 3.39 -8.13 23.48
CA SER A 403 4.21 -7.17 24.25
C SER A 403 5.58 -7.72 24.67
N LYS A 404 5.99 -8.88 24.14
CA LYS A 404 7.26 -9.53 24.47
C LYS A 404 7.85 -10.20 23.23
N SER A 405 8.35 -9.37 22.32
CA SER A 405 9.41 -9.74 21.37
C SER A 405 9.98 -8.46 20.79
#